data_AF-A0A973ZC20-F1
#
_entry.id   AF-A0A973ZC20-F1
#
_cell.length_a   1.000
_cell.length_b   1.000
_cell.length_c   1.000
_cell.angle_alpha   90.00
_cell.angle_beta   90.00
_cell.angle_gamma   90.00
#
_symmetry.space_group_name_H-M   'P 1'
#
loop_
_entity.id
_entity.type
_entity.pdbx_description
1 polymer ?
#
loop_
_entity_poly.entity_id
_entity_poly.type
_entity_poly.pdbx_seq_one_letter_code
_entity_poly.pdbx_strand_id
1 'polypeptide(L)'
;MAANFHAGRTWTLFQSNGVDVKLNLTQNSDGQLFGSATTSAGPVGTLDNGAAVTGEDIFFVIAWSDGKKGRYQGRRGADHQLSGDTFNVFNPGDHSTWATQEKFD
;
A
#
# COMPACT_ATOMS: atom_id res chain seq x y z
N MET A 1 13.33 -12.30 -5.55
CA MET A 1 13.96 -11.98 -4.24
C MET A 1 12.92 -12.26 -3.17
N ALA A 2 13.31 -12.78 -2.01
CA ALA A 2 12.38 -13.02 -0.89
C ALA A 2 12.00 -11.70 -0.21
N ALA A 3 10.89 -11.67 0.54
CA ALA A 3 10.52 -10.51 1.35
C ALA A 3 11.49 -10.33 2.52
N ASN A 4 11.95 -9.10 2.76
CA ASN A 4 12.84 -8.77 3.91
C ASN A 4 12.08 -8.20 5.11
N PHE A 5 10.76 -8.04 5.03
CA PHE A 5 9.92 -7.55 6.11
C PHE A 5 8.49 -8.08 6.01
N HIS A 6 7.75 -7.99 7.11
CA HIS A 6 6.37 -8.42 7.20
C HIS A 6 5.37 -7.25 7.29
N ALA A 7 4.56 -7.07 6.23
CA ALA A 7 3.49 -6.07 6.11
C ALA A 7 2.09 -6.62 6.41
N GLY A 8 1.96 -7.91 6.74
CA GLY A 8 0.67 -8.57 7.06
C GLY A 8 0.11 -8.15 8.41
N ARG A 9 -0.51 -6.97 8.48
CA ARG A 9 -1.25 -6.46 9.63
C ARG A 9 -2.14 -5.29 9.20
N THR A 10 -2.79 -4.64 10.16
CA THR A 10 -3.44 -3.35 9.93
C THR A 10 -2.45 -2.22 10.12
N TRP A 11 -2.40 -1.28 9.17
CA TRP A 11 -1.53 -0.09 9.21
C TRP A 11 -2.06 1.03 8.30
N THR A 12 -1.56 2.25 8.47
CA THR A 12 -2.05 3.44 7.75
C THR A 12 -0.99 4.07 6.87
N LEU A 13 -1.39 4.40 5.62
CA LEU A 13 -0.66 5.25 4.68
C LEU A 13 -1.16 6.68 4.80
N PHE A 14 -0.25 7.64 4.97
CA PHE A 14 -0.55 9.07 4.94
C PHE A 14 -0.09 9.64 3.60
N GLN A 15 -1.03 10.03 2.74
CA GLN A 15 -0.71 10.60 1.43
C GLN A 15 -0.45 12.11 1.52
N SER A 16 0.45 12.63 0.68
CA SER A 16 0.80 14.06 0.66
C SER A 16 -0.34 14.98 0.22
N ASN A 17 -1.37 14.44 -0.41
CA ASN A 17 -2.61 15.14 -0.75
C ASN A 17 -3.63 15.21 0.41
N GLY A 18 -3.29 14.72 1.60
CA GLY A 18 -4.14 14.72 2.79
C GLY A 18 -5.10 13.54 2.92
N VAL A 19 -4.98 12.52 2.07
CA VAL A 19 -5.77 11.28 2.17
C VAL A 19 -5.07 10.25 3.04
N ASP A 20 -5.80 9.70 4.00
CA ASP A 20 -5.33 8.57 4.80
C ASP A 20 -5.96 7.27 4.27
N VAL A 21 -5.11 6.27 4.02
CA VAL A 21 -5.53 4.93 3.59
C VAL A 21 -5.16 3.93 4.67
N LYS A 22 -6.17 3.40 5.36
CA LYS A 22 -6.00 2.30 6.31
C LYS A 22 -6.07 0.98 5.56
N LEU A 23 -5.04 0.16 5.71
CA LEU A 23 -4.93 -1.17 5.13
C LEU A 23 -5.16 -2.22 6.20
N ASN A 24 -5.76 -3.35 5.81
CA ASN A 24 -5.79 -4.57 6.59
C ASN A 24 -5.28 -5.72 5.72
N LEU A 25 -4.02 -6.10 5.93
CA LEU A 25 -3.30 -7.02 5.07
C LEU A 25 -2.98 -8.34 5.76
N THR A 26 -2.92 -9.39 4.97
CA THR A 26 -2.29 -10.67 5.27
C THR A 26 -1.15 -10.87 4.29
N GLN A 27 0.00 -11.33 4.78
CA GLN A 27 1.15 -11.71 3.96
C GLN A 27 1.40 -13.19 4.09
N ASN A 28 1.57 -13.90 2.97
CA ASN A 28 1.96 -15.31 3.00
C ASN A 28 3.49 -15.49 3.02
N SER A 29 3.95 -16.75 3.11
CA SER A 29 5.37 -17.09 3.13
C SER A 29 6.14 -16.67 1.88
N ASP A 30 5.46 -16.50 0.74
CA ASP A 30 6.05 -16.06 -0.51
C ASP A 30 6.11 -14.53 -0.64
N GLY A 31 5.64 -13.81 0.39
CA GLY A 31 5.59 -12.35 0.40
C GLY A 31 4.40 -11.75 -0.33
N GLN A 32 3.45 -12.57 -0.81
CA GLN A 32 2.23 -12.09 -1.45
C GLN A 32 1.29 -11.48 -0.41
N LEU A 33 0.63 -10.39 -0.80
CA LEU A 33 -0.27 -9.62 0.03
C LEU A 33 -1.72 -9.82 -0.43
N PHE A 34 -2.60 -9.98 0.56
CA PHE A 34 -4.05 -10.04 0.38
C PHE A 34 -4.70 -9.12 1.40
N GLY A 35 -5.81 -8.50 1.07
CA GLY A 35 -6.52 -7.69 2.05
C GLY A 35 -7.43 -6.64 1.48
N SER A 36 -7.79 -5.71 2.35
CA SER A 36 -8.69 -4.61 2.06
C SER A 36 -8.09 -3.28 2.50
N ALA A 37 -8.64 -2.21 1.95
CA ALA A 37 -8.31 -0.84 2.26
C ALA A 37 -9.58 -0.05 2.55
N THR A 38 -9.45 0.98 3.39
CA THR A 38 -10.51 1.94 3.65
C THR A 38 -9.89 3.32 3.72
N THR A 39 -10.55 4.34 3.17
CA THR A 39 -10.19 5.73 3.43
C THR A 39 -11.14 6.33 4.45
N SER A 40 -10.69 7.36 5.17
CA SER A 40 -11.55 8.16 6.06
C SER A 40 -12.73 8.83 5.33
N ALA A 41 -12.58 9.02 4.01
CA ALA A 41 -13.58 9.65 3.14
C ALA A 41 -14.67 8.69 2.62
N GLY A 42 -14.60 7.39 2.94
CA GLY A 42 -15.69 6.45 2.67
C GLY A 42 -15.42 5.28 1.71
N PRO A 43 -14.69 5.42 0.58
CA PRO A 43 -14.49 4.28 -0.30
C PRO A 43 -13.72 3.16 0.40
N VAL A 44 -14.24 1.95 0.22
CA VAL A 44 -13.59 0.70 0.60
C VAL A 44 -12.93 0.13 -0.65
N GLY A 45 -11.82 -0.57 -0.47
CA GLY A 45 -11.09 -1.16 -1.57
C GLY A 45 -10.58 -2.55 -1.24
N THR A 46 -10.30 -3.32 -2.27
CA THR A 46 -9.67 -4.64 -2.17
C THR A 46 -8.34 -4.60 -2.90
N LEU A 47 -7.35 -5.31 -2.38
CA LEU A 47 -6.09 -5.49 -3.09
C LEU A 47 -6.34 -6.34 -4.34
N ASP A 48 -5.90 -5.85 -5.50
CA ASP A 48 -5.84 -6.63 -6.73
C ASP A 48 -4.74 -7.70 -6.63
N ASN A 49 -4.88 -8.75 -7.45
CA ASN A 49 -3.88 -9.82 -7.54
C ASN A 49 -2.49 -9.27 -7.92
N GLY A 50 -1.44 -9.84 -7.31
CA GLY A 50 -0.06 -9.46 -7.58
C GLY A 50 0.54 -8.45 -6.59
N ALA A 51 -0.22 -8.07 -5.57
CA ALA A 51 0.33 -7.35 -4.43
C ALA A 51 1.37 -8.21 -3.69
N ALA A 52 2.55 -7.65 -3.40
CA ALA A 52 3.66 -8.38 -2.81
C ALA A 52 4.69 -7.47 -2.14
N VAL A 53 5.46 -8.06 -1.21
CA VAL A 53 6.74 -7.55 -0.72
C VAL A 53 7.86 -8.32 -1.42
N THR A 54 8.87 -7.61 -1.92
CA THR A 54 10.04 -8.20 -2.59
C THR A 54 11.29 -7.45 -2.16
N GLY A 55 12.18 -8.11 -1.40
CA GLY A 55 13.29 -7.44 -0.73
C GLY A 55 12.77 -6.36 0.22
N GLU A 56 13.23 -5.12 0.01
CA GLU A 56 12.77 -3.94 0.75
C GLU A 56 11.58 -3.23 0.10
N ASP A 57 11.14 -3.69 -1.07
CA ASP A 57 10.11 -3.02 -1.85
C ASP A 57 8.73 -3.63 -1.58
N ILE A 58 7.69 -2.80 -1.63
CA ILE A 58 6.30 -3.19 -1.55
C ILE A 58 5.52 -2.66 -2.75
N PHE A 59 4.66 -3.51 -3.29
CA PHE A 59 3.79 -3.18 -4.41
C PHE A 59 2.37 -3.68 -4.13
N PHE A 60 1.37 -2.85 -4.39
CA PHE A 60 -0.02 -3.28 -4.41
C PHE A 60 -0.87 -2.34 -5.27
N VAL A 61 -1.98 -2.86 -5.78
CA VAL A 61 -3.01 -2.07 -6.44
C VAL A 61 -4.28 -2.23 -5.63
N ILE A 62 -4.98 -1.12 -5.37
CA ILE A 62 -6.26 -1.12 -4.67
C ILE A 62 -7.34 -0.79 -5.70
N ALA A 63 -8.30 -1.71 -5.86
CA ALA A 63 -9.54 -1.45 -6.56
C ALA A 63 -10.57 -0.89 -5.57
N TRP A 64 -10.97 0.36 -5.77
CA TRP A 64 -11.89 1.07 -4.90
C TRP A 64 -13.34 0.88 -5.33
N SER A 65 -14.25 0.93 -4.37
CA SER A 65 -15.71 0.77 -4.58
C SER A 65 -16.34 1.87 -5.44
N ASP A 66 -15.65 3.01 -5.60
CA ASP A 66 -16.06 4.12 -6.46
C ASP A 66 -15.61 3.92 -7.94
N GLY A 67 -15.01 2.77 -8.26
CA GLY A 67 -14.54 2.42 -9.59
C GLY A 67 -13.11 2.90 -9.90
N LYS A 68 -12.46 3.65 -9.00
CA LYS A 68 -11.06 4.06 -9.19
C LYS A 68 -10.11 2.92 -8.87
N LYS A 69 -8.89 3.02 -9.40
CA LYS A 69 -7.77 2.12 -9.06
C LYS A 69 -6.55 2.93 -8.70
N GLY A 70 -5.99 2.68 -7.51
CA GLY A 70 -4.74 3.28 -7.06
C GLY A 70 -3.61 2.25 -7.11
N ARG A 71 -2.50 2.59 -7.77
CA ARG A 71 -1.27 1.79 -7.77
C ARG A 71 -0.31 2.37 -6.74
N TYR A 72 0.16 1.56 -5.82
CA TYR A 72 1.05 1.94 -4.74
C TYR A 72 2.37 1.20 -4.90
N GLN A 73 3.46 1.96 -4.88
CA GLN A 73 4.81 1.43 -4.88
C GLN A 73 5.59 2.13 -3.78
N GLY A 74 6.30 1.37 -2.97
CA GLY A 74 7.11 1.95 -1.92
C GLY A 74 8.23 1.04 -1.49
N ARG A 75 9.00 1.53 -0.52
CA ARG A 75 10.18 0.87 -0.01
C ARG A 75 10.33 1.10 1.47
N ARG A 76 10.85 0.10 2.17
CA ARG A 76 11.25 0.20 3.57
C ARG A 76 12.61 0.88 3.67
N GLY A 77 12.65 2.01 4.36
CA GLY A 77 13.87 2.74 4.64
C GLY A 77 14.73 2.06 5.71
N ALA A 78 15.96 2.54 5.88
CA ALA A 78 16.84 2.11 6.98
C ALA A 78 16.29 2.50 8.36
N ASP A 79 15.31 3.41 8.41
CA ASP A 79 14.54 3.78 9.59
C ASP A 79 13.36 2.84 9.88
N HIS A 80 13.22 1.80 9.06
CA HIS A 80 12.17 0.78 9.10
C HIS A 80 10.77 1.29 8.73
N GLN A 81 10.62 2.53 8.25
CA GLN A 81 9.32 3.04 7.78
C GLN A 81 9.13 2.76 6.29
N LEU A 82 7.87 2.58 5.86
CA LEU A 82 7.54 2.49 4.44
C LEU A 82 7.22 3.88 3.91
N SER A 83 7.77 4.19 2.75
CA SER A 83 7.42 5.39 1.99
C SER A 83 7.43 5.09 0.50
N GLY A 84 6.71 5.89 -0.27
CA GLY A 84 6.61 5.65 -1.70
C GLY A 84 5.66 6.59 -2.42
N ASP A 85 5.21 6.14 -3.58
CA ASP A 85 4.36 6.87 -4.50
C ASP A 85 3.06 6.10 -4.77
N THR A 86 1.99 6.85 -5.01
CA THR A 86 0.71 6.35 -5.48
C THR A 86 0.29 7.09 -6.75
N PHE A 87 -0.32 6.36 -7.67
CA PHE A 87 -0.84 6.89 -8.94
C PHE A 87 -2.24 6.35 -9.19
N ASN A 88 -3.12 7.22 -9.69
CA ASN A 88 -4.40 6.77 -10.23
C ASN A 88 -4.16 6.07 -11.58
N VAL A 89 -4.57 4.80 -11.67
CA VAL A 89 -4.33 3.97 -12.87
C VAL A 89 -5.06 4.52 -14.10
N PHE A 90 -6.20 5.20 -13.92
CA PHE A 90 -6.97 5.79 -15.02
C PHE A 90 -6.54 7.22 -15.37
N ASN A 91 -5.81 7.88 -14.48
CA ASN A 91 -5.27 9.22 -14.71
C ASN A 91 -3.90 9.36 -14.03
N PRO A 92 -2.80 8.88 -14.66
CA PRO A 92 -1.49 8.84 -14.01
C PRO A 92 -0.91 10.20 -13.58
N GLY A 93 -1.44 11.31 -14.09
CA GLY A 93 -1.06 12.65 -13.61
C GLY A 93 -1.54 12.94 -12.19
N ASP A 94 -2.60 12.25 -11.74
CA ASP A 94 -3.08 12.23 -10.37
C ASP A 94 -2.21 11.28 -9.54
N HIS A 95 -1.17 11.86 -8.93
CA HIS A 95 -0.15 11.17 -8.16
C HIS A 95 0.06 11.84 -6.81
N SER A 96 0.55 11.09 -5.84
CA SER A 96 0.92 11.59 -4.53
C SER A 96 2.00 10.71 -3.92
N THR A 97 2.77 11.26 -3.00
CA THR A 97 3.67 10.46 -2.17
C THR A 97 2.91 9.97 -0.95
N TRP A 98 3.39 8.91 -0.31
CA TRP A 98 2.84 8.41 0.94
C TRP A 98 3.95 7.92 1.88
N ALA A 99 3.65 7.92 3.17
CA ALA A 99 4.51 7.34 4.20
C ALA A 99 3.68 6.67 5.30
N THR A 100 4.29 5.74 6.02
CA THR A 100 3.73 5.19 7.26
C THR A 100 4.36 5.88 8.46
N GLN A 101 3.63 5.94 9.58
CA GLN A 101 4.22 6.28 10.89
C GLN A 101 4.79 5.05 11.61
N GLU A 102 4.27 3.88 11.26
CA GLU A 102 4.66 2.60 11.84
C GLU A 102 5.94 2.07 11.20
N LYS A 103 6.69 1.26 11.96
CA LYS A 103 7.92 0.59 11.51
C LYS A 103 7.68 -0.88 11.21
N PHE A 104 8.41 -1.41 10.25
CA PHE A 104 8.29 -2.77 9.73
C PHE A 104 9.60 -3.54 9.94
N ASP A 105 9.46 -4.75 10.45
CA ASP A 105 10.55 -5.69 10.73
C ASP A 105 10.54 -6.87 9.76
#